data_AF-A0A524JPR0-F1
#
_entry.id   AF-A0A524JPR0-F1
#
_cell.length_a   1.000
_cell.length_b   1.000
_cell.length_c   1.000
_cell.angle_alpha   90.00
_cell.angle_beta   90.00
_cell.angle_gamma   90.00
#
_symmetry.space_group_name_H-M   'P 1'
#
loop_
_entity.id
_entity.type
_entity.pdbx_description
1 polymer ?
#
loop_
_entity_poly.entity_id
_entity_poly.type
_entity_poly.pdbx_seq_one_letter_code
_entity_poly.pdbx_strand_id
1 'polypeptide(L)'
;MKPVNKKYLLKMAFSIFFISFLTVGGCDVEFGGTGTSSGNGSITGDIIIEGEILNFSELGEITVTATENNFRLDRTTTDELGNFKLQFRSSSEEVTLEFEADSFNAERPNIRVVGNSTTILDITLQQNPTLITIERWQVFQNTLSLSGDTNLEFIESIVEFNIEGNGGNCIFASGTSFINYQVKSINITDCREGIRMQTEASIILQADESIIISSNQDAIITLDDSSVEIGQTTNPINNTVAITSANQFGINAAGNSVVTINPENECSISGGGGAVNEFASGTVGTSNCTLSL
;
A
#
# COMPACT_ATOMS: atom_id res chain seq x y z
N MET A 1 23.56 52.46 20.20
CA MET A 1 22.57 51.37 20.04
C MET A 1 22.96 50.57 18.80
N LYS A 2 23.31 49.28 18.98
CA LYS A 2 23.78 48.39 17.91
C LYS A 2 22.58 47.86 17.09
N PRO A 3 22.67 47.76 15.76
CA PRO A 3 21.62 47.14 14.95
C PRO A 3 21.73 45.61 14.98
N VAL A 4 20.60 44.94 15.12
CA VAL A 4 20.47 43.48 15.03
C VAL A 4 20.37 43.07 13.55
N ASN A 5 21.24 42.17 13.12
CA ASN A 5 21.31 41.62 11.77
C ASN A 5 20.09 40.73 11.46
N LYS A 6 19.31 41.11 10.45
CA LYS A 6 18.29 40.28 9.79
C LYS A 6 18.96 39.22 8.89
N LYS A 7 19.33 38.06 9.44
CA LYS A 7 19.94 36.97 8.64
C LYS A 7 19.39 35.55 8.82
N TYR A 8 18.28 35.34 9.52
CA TYR A 8 17.72 33.98 9.68
C TYR A 8 16.19 33.98 9.57
N LEU A 9 15.67 34.10 8.36
CA LEU A 9 14.25 33.86 8.07
C LEU A 9 14.01 33.67 6.57
N LEU A 10 14.73 32.72 5.94
CA LEU A 10 14.31 32.12 4.67
C LEU A 10 15.18 30.89 4.32
N LYS A 11 14.81 29.71 4.85
CA LYS A 11 15.26 28.41 4.32
C LYS A 11 14.17 27.36 4.60
N MET A 12 13.09 27.43 3.82
CA MET A 12 12.27 26.28 3.48
C MET A 12 11.80 26.51 2.05
N ALA A 13 12.62 26.05 1.10
CA ALA A 13 12.17 25.81 -0.26
C ALA A 13 12.22 24.29 -0.43
N PHE A 14 11.03 23.72 -0.45
CA PHE A 14 10.69 22.36 -0.85
C PHE A 14 11.40 22.02 -2.18
N SER A 15 12.17 20.93 -2.19
CA SER A 15 12.67 20.31 -3.42
C SER A 15 11.97 18.96 -3.55
N ILE A 16 10.72 18.98 -4.02
CA ILE A 16 10.09 17.77 -4.59
C ILE A 16 10.62 17.67 -6.01
N PHE A 17 11.43 16.67 -6.28
CA PHE A 17 11.82 16.32 -7.63
C PHE A 17 10.75 15.35 -8.18
N PHE A 18 9.77 15.90 -8.92
CA PHE A 18 8.85 15.10 -9.72
C PHE A 18 9.63 14.54 -10.92
N ILE A 19 9.87 13.23 -10.95
CA ILE A 19 10.25 12.53 -12.19
C ILE A 19 8.95 12.34 -12.98
N SER A 20 8.70 13.26 -13.90
CA SER A 20 7.66 13.13 -14.92
C SER A 20 8.09 12.09 -15.96
N PHE A 21 7.45 10.92 -15.97
CA PHE A 21 7.50 10.03 -17.13
C PHE A 21 6.55 10.57 -18.21
N LEU A 22 7.13 11.29 -19.18
CA LEU A 22 6.52 11.50 -20.48
C LEU A 22 6.67 10.22 -21.30
N THR A 23 5.59 9.46 -21.46
CA THR A 23 5.39 8.64 -22.65
C THR A 23 4.08 9.04 -23.31
N VAL A 24 4.22 9.80 -24.40
CA VAL A 24 3.18 10.08 -25.37
C VAL A 24 2.96 8.82 -26.20
N GLY A 25 1.74 8.31 -26.23
CA GLY A 25 1.36 7.22 -27.13
C GLY A 25 0.05 6.56 -26.73
N GLY A 26 -1.07 7.19 -27.09
CA GLY A 26 -2.37 6.53 -27.02
C GLY A 26 -2.43 5.35 -27.99
N CYS A 27 -2.87 4.22 -27.46
CA CYS A 27 -3.68 3.17 -28.09
C CYS A 27 -4.28 2.35 -26.93
N ASP A 28 -5.54 1.96 -27.08
CA ASP A 28 -6.28 1.06 -26.18
C ASP A 28 -5.40 -0.03 -25.56
N VAL A 29 -5.38 -0.12 -24.22
CA VAL A 29 -4.87 -1.31 -23.54
C VAL A 29 -5.96 -2.37 -23.64
N GLU A 30 -5.91 -3.10 -24.76
CA GLU A 30 -6.65 -4.33 -24.98
C GLU A 30 -6.29 -5.32 -23.87
N PHE A 31 -7.29 -5.63 -23.03
CA PHE A 31 -7.23 -6.67 -22.01
C PHE A 31 -7.03 -8.02 -22.72
N GLY A 32 -5.79 -8.48 -22.79
CA GLY A 32 -5.42 -9.62 -23.63
C GLY A 32 -4.05 -10.21 -23.30
N GLY A 33 -3.78 -10.48 -22.02
CA GLY A 33 -2.66 -11.32 -21.62
C GLY A 33 -2.99 -12.80 -21.80
N THR A 34 -2.71 -13.37 -22.98
CA THR A 34 -2.70 -14.83 -23.17
C THR A 34 -1.45 -15.42 -22.52
N GLY A 35 -1.51 -15.61 -21.20
CA GLY A 35 -0.58 -16.44 -20.43
C GLY A 35 -1.27 -17.73 -20.03
N THR A 36 -0.98 -18.82 -20.75
CA THR A 36 -1.42 -20.17 -20.36
C THR A 36 -0.63 -20.65 -19.14
N SER A 37 -1.18 -20.42 -17.95
CA SER A 37 -0.95 -21.20 -16.73
C SER A 37 -2.08 -20.81 -15.76
N SER A 38 -2.76 -21.81 -15.19
CA SER A 38 -3.91 -21.70 -14.28
C SER A 38 -4.05 -20.36 -13.57
N GLY A 39 -5.21 -19.70 -13.78
CA GLY A 39 -5.51 -18.38 -13.26
C GLY A 39 -5.36 -18.28 -11.74
N ASN A 40 -4.26 -17.68 -11.32
CA ASN A 40 -4.09 -16.98 -10.06
C ASN A 40 -3.65 -15.57 -10.45
N GLY A 41 -4.30 -14.55 -9.88
CA GLY A 41 -3.84 -13.17 -10.04
C GLY A 41 -2.36 -13.05 -9.68
N SER A 42 -1.56 -12.44 -10.54
CA SER A 42 -0.10 -12.46 -10.41
C SER A 42 0.37 -11.51 -9.30
N ILE A 43 0.21 -11.93 -8.05
CA ILE A 43 1.00 -11.48 -6.90
C ILE A 43 2.41 -12.08 -6.91
N THR A 44 2.65 -13.05 -7.80
CA THR A 44 3.97 -13.63 -8.04
C THR A 44 4.74 -12.69 -8.96
N GLY A 45 5.88 -12.21 -8.48
CA GLY A 45 6.74 -11.35 -9.27
C GLY A 45 7.85 -10.73 -8.45
N ASP A 46 8.50 -9.72 -9.02
CA ASP A 46 9.67 -9.12 -8.41
C ASP A 46 9.26 -8.30 -7.18
N ILE A 47 10.07 -8.42 -6.13
CA ILE A 47 10.02 -7.65 -4.90
C ILE A 47 11.21 -6.70 -4.97
N ILE A 48 10.94 -5.41 -4.79
CA ILE A 48 11.98 -4.39 -4.68
C ILE A 48 11.97 -3.87 -3.26
N ILE A 49 13.14 -3.84 -2.60
CA ILE A 49 13.32 -3.10 -1.35
C ILE A 49 14.30 -1.98 -1.64
N GLU A 50 13.83 -0.74 -1.47
CA GLU A 50 14.65 0.46 -1.46
C GLU A 50 14.70 0.98 -0.03
N GLY A 51 15.87 1.42 0.43
CA GLY A 51 15.96 1.98 1.76
C GLY A 51 17.10 2.94 1.96
N GLU A 52 16.99 3.72 3.03
CA GLU A 52 17.96 4.72 3.45
C GLU A 52 18.39 4.44 4.89
N ILE A 53 19.70 4.41 5.13
CA ILE A 53 20.27 4.33 6.48
C ILE A 53 20.49 5.75 6.98
N LEU A 54 19.60 6.24 7.84
CA LEU A 54 19.52 7.66 8.22
C LEU A 54 20.78 8.15 8.96
N ASN A 55 21.46 7.28 9.68
CA ASN A 55 22.71 7.58 10.38
C ASN A 55 23.95 7.00 9.66
N PHE A 56 23.87 6.80 8.35
CA PHE A 56 24.95 6.26 7.51
C PHE A 56 26.29 6.95 7.70
N SER A 57 26.29 8.28 7.87
CA SER A 57 27.51 9.08 8.05
C SER A 57 28.37 8.68 9.27
N GLU A 58 27.78 7.97 10.24
CA GLU A 58 28.46 7.49 11.45
C GLU A 58 29.08 6.09 11.26
N LEU A 59 28.58 5.33 10.30
CA LEU A 59 28.87 3.91 10.11
C LEU A 59 29.76 3.65 8.89
N GLY A 60 29.66 4.51 7.88
CA GLY A 60 30.31 4.31 6.59
C GLY A 60 29.60 3.23 5.76
N GLU A 61 30.32 2.69 4.78
CA GLU A 61 29.80 1.71 3.83
C GLU A 61 29.18 0.50 4.53
N ILE A 62 27.92 0.20 4.19
CA ILE A 62 27.16 -0.93 4.74
C ILE A 62 26.75 -1.85 3.60
N THR A 63 26.99 -3.13 3.77
CA THR A 63 26.47 -4.17 2.91
C THR A 63 25.14 -4.67 3.45
N VAL A 64 24.13 -4.68 2.60
CA VAL A 64 22.79 -5.14 2.92
C VAL A 64 22.51 -6.43 2.15
N THR A 65 22.11 -7.48 2.86
CA THR A 65 21.78 -8.78 2.27
C THR A 65 20.34 -9.15 2.62
N ALA A 66 19.54 -9.55 1.63
CA ALA A 66 18.25 -10.18 1.87
C ALA A 66 18.41 -11.70 1.86
N THR A 67 17.86 -12.36 2.88
CA THR A 67 17.88 -13.82 3.00
C THR A 67 16.48 -14.40 3.27
N GLU A 68 16.24 -15.61 2.75
CA GLU A 68 15.05 -16.42 3.00
C GLU A 68 15.54 -17.83 3.36
N ASN A 69 15.15 -18.35 4.53
CA ASN A 69 15.60 -19.67 5.00
C ASN A 69 17.13 -19.86 4.97
N ASN A 70 17.89 -18.80 5.28
CA ASN A 70 19.36 -18.71 5.20
C ASN A 70 19.94 -18.79 3.77
N PHE A 71 19.10 -18.72 2.73
CA PHE A 71 19.56 -18.55 1.35
C PHE A 71 19.53 -17.07 0.98
N ARG A 72 20.63 -16.60 0.39
CA ARG A 72 20.71 -15.24 -0.12
C ARG A 72 19.81 -15.06 -1.33
N LEU A 73 18.87 -14.13 -1.21
CA LEU A 73 18.00 -13.68 -2.28
C LEU A 73 18.70 -12.62 -3.13
N ASP A 74 19.25 -11.59 -2.49
CA ASP A 74 20.01 -10.52 -3.13
C ASP A 74 20.99 -9.86 -2.15
N ARG A 75 21.95 -9.08 -2.65
CA ARG A 75 22.92 -8.33 -1.84
C ARG A 75 23.38 -7.08 -2.57
N THR A 76 23.47 -5.99 -1.83
CA THR A 76 23.98 -4.71 -2.33
C THR A 76 24.82 -4.01 -1.28
N THR A 77 25.51 -2.96 -1.68
CA THR A 77 26.24 -2.07 -0.79
C THR A 77 25.65 -0.68 -0.94
N THR A 78 25.50 0.03 0.18
CA THR A 78 24.93 1.37 0.21
C THR A 78 25.75 2.35 -0.64
N ASP A 79 25.08 3.34 -1.23
CA ASP A 79 25.74 4.47 -1.89
C ASP A 79 26.34 5.47 -0.88
N GLU A 80 26.93 6.57 -1.38
CA GLU A 80 27.55 7.63 -0.56
C GLU A 80 26.57 8.38 0.36
N LEU A 81 25.27 8.19 0.17
CA LEU A 81 24.21 8.80 0.98
C LEU A 81 23.55 7.78 1.92
N GLY A 82 23.95 6.50 1.87
CA GLY A 82 23.35 5.44 2.69
C GLY A 82 22.14 4.77 2.07
N ASN A 83 21.86 5.00 0.77
CA ASN A 83 20.75 4.34 0.09
C ASN A 83 21.15 2.96 -0.38
N PHE A 84 20.22 2.01 -0.35
CA PHE A 84 20.39 0.67 -0.90
C PHE A 84 19.15 0.25 -1.70
N LYS A 85 19.36 -0.67 -2.64
CA LYS A 85 18.30 -1.29 -3.42
C LYS A 85 18.57 -2.78 -3.60
N LEU A 86 17.57 -3.59 -3.28
CA LEU A 86 17.55 -5.03 -3.48
C LEU A 86 16.38 -5.38 -4.41
N GLN A 87 16.58 -6.35 -5.30
CA GLN A 87 15.54 -6.87 -6.18
C GLN A 87 15.61 -8.39 -6.23
N PHE A 88 14.54 -9.04 -5.80
CA PHE A 88 14.50 -10.50 -5.71
C PHE A 88 13.08 -11.05 -5.90
N ARG A 89 12.96 -12.37 -5.88
CA ARG A 89 11.69 -13.08 -5.73
C ARG A 89 11.75 -13.91 -4.47
N SER A 90 10.65 -13.97 -3.74
CA SER A 90 10.52 -14.76 -2.51
C SER A 90 9.41 -15.77 -2.69
N SER A 91 9.56 -16.93 -2.04
CA SER A 91 8.48 -17.92 -1.89
C SER A 91 7.74 -17.78 -0.55
N SER A 92 8.33 -17.02 0.37
CA SER A 92 7.85 -16.63 1.69
C SER A 92 7.28 -15.22 1.68
N GLU A 93 6.32 -14.96 2.56
CA GLU A 93 5.77 -13.64 2.87
C GLU A 93 6.74 -12.77 3.69
N GLU A 94 7.79 -13.37 4.24
CA GLU A 94 8.77 -12.72 5.10
C GLU A 94 10.20 -13.04 4.67
N VAL A 95 11.09 -12.06 4.78
CA VAL A 95 12.54 -12.17 4.57
C VAL A 95 13.32 -11.60 5.76
N THR A 96 14.60 -11.94 5.86
CA THR A 96 15.54 -11.31 6.79
C THR A 96 16.42 -10.32 6.04
N LEU A 97 16.64 -9.14 6.62
CA LEU A 97 17.63 -8.18 6.14
C LEU A 97 18.84 -8.18 7.08
N GLU A 98 20.02 -8.37 6.52
CA GLU A 98 21.30 -8.40 7.24
C GLU A 98 22.08 -7.15 6.85
N PHE A 99 22.64 -6.44 7.84
CA PHE A 99 23.38 -5.20 7.68
C PHE A 99 24.79 -5.38 8.24
N GLU A 100 25.78 -5.35 7.36
CA GLU A 100 27.18 -5.60 7.67
C GLU A 100 28.06 -4.39 7.34
N ALA A 101 28.87 -3.96 8.31
CA ALA A 101 29.98 -3.02 8.15
C ALA A 101 31.15 -3.46 9.03
N ASP A 102 32.33 -2.84 8.86
CA ASP A 102 33.53 -3.21 9.62
C ASP A 102 33.35 -3.23 11.14
N SER A 103 32.46 -2.36 11.65
CA SER A 103 32.19 -2.20 13.09
C SER A 103 30.75 -2.56 13.50
N PHE A 104 29.93 -3.07 12.58
CA PHE A 104 28.51 -3.34 12.81
C PHE A 104 28.07 -4.59 12.08
N ASN A 105 27.36 -5.47 12.77
CA ASN A 105 26.68 -6.60 12.16
C ASN A 105 25.36 -6.82 12.89
N ALA A 106 24.25 -6.74 12.16
CA ALA A 106 22.92 -6.91 12.70
C ALA A 106 21.97 -7.52 11.67
N GLU A 107 20.97 -8.22 12.17
CA GLU A 107 19.92 -8.82 11.34
C GLU A 107 18.56 -8.33 11.80
N ARG A 108 17.69 -8.05 10.83
CA ARG A 108 16.28 -7.74 11.03
C ARG A 108 15.45 -8.86 10.37
N PRO A 109 15.02 -9.87 11.15
CA PRO A 109 14.12 -10.90 10.63
C PRO A 109 12.70 -10.36 10.46
N ASN A 110 11.86 -11.16 9.79
CA ASN A 110 10.42 -10.95 9.64
C ASN A 110 10.05 -9.65 8.92
N ILE A 111 10.85 -9.24 7.94
CA ILE A 111 10.46 -8.16 7.02
C ILE A 111 9.39 -8.71 6.09
N ARG A 112 8.14 -8.29 6.29
CA ARG A 112 7.02 -8.64 5.40
C ARG A 112 7.24 -8.07 4.01
N VAL A 113 7.02 -8.91 3.00
CA VAL A 113 7.17 -8.55 1.59
C VAL A 113 5.98 -9.05 0.78
N VAL A 114 5.63 -8.31 -0.27
CA VAL A 114 4.57 -8.69 -1.22
C VAL A 114 5.15 -8.70 -2.62
N GLY A 115 4.85 -9.71 -3.42
CA GLY A 115 5.34 -9.76 -4.80
C GLY A 115 4.69 -8.68 -5.68
N ASN A 116 5.43 -8.23 -6.71
CA ASN A 116 5.04 -7.09 -7.54
C ASN A 116 4.82 -5.81 -6.72
N SER A 117 5.71 -5.57 -5.77
CA SER A 117 5.70 -4.36 -4.94
C SER A 117 7.08 -3.74 -4.83
N THR A 118 7.09 -2.47 -4.43
CA THR A 118 8.29 -1.76 -3.97
C THR A 118 8.09 -1.37 -2.51
N THR A 119 8.98 -1.82 -1.63
CA THR A 119 9.01 -1.44 -0.22
C THR A 119 10.06 -0.35 -0.01
N ILE A 120 9.69 0.72 0.67
CA ILE A 120 10.58 1.80 1.10
C ILE A 120 10.84 1.66 2.60
N LEU A 121 12.11 1.60 3.01
CA LEU A 121 12.53 1.50 4.40
C LEU A 121 13.47 2.64 4.79
N ASP A 122 13.12 3.41 5.82
CA ASP A 122 14.08 4.31 6.49
C ASP A 122 14.53 3.65 7.79
N ILE A 123 15.85 3.52 7.95
CA ILE A 123 16.44 2.69 9.00
C ILE A 123 17.47 3.50 9.79
N THR A 124 17.41 3.37 11.11
CA THR A 124 18.48 3.79 12.02
C THR A 124 19.18 2.56 12.58
N LEU A 125 20.51 2.54 12.52
CA LEU A 125 21.33 1.44 13.02
C LEU A 125 22.13 1.89 14.25
N GLN A 126 22.01 1.17 15.36
CA GLN A 126 22.73 1.49 16.60
C GLN A 126 23.70 0.35 16.93
N GLN A 127 24.96 0.66 17.26
CA GLN A 127 25.98 -0.36 17.58
C GLN A 127 25.94 -0.88 19.03
N ASN A 128 25.50 -0.06 19.99
CA ASN A 128 25.58 -0.39 21.41
C ASN A 128 24.31 0.05 22.17
N PRO A 129 23.34 -0.85 22.41
CA PRO A 129 23.26 -2.22 21.86
C PRO A 129 23.06 -2.23 20.35
N THR A 130 23.40 -3.37 19.71
CA THR A 130 23.09 -3.63 18.31
C THR A 130 21.57 -3.61 18.10
N LEU A 131 21.07 -2.60 17.40
CA LEU A 131 19.64 -2.44 17.14
C LEU A 131 19.41 -1.89 15.72
N ILE A 132 18.37 -2.41 15.08
CA ILE A 132 17.84 -1.90 13.81
C ILE A 132 16.45 -1.34 14.12
N THR A 133 16.29 -0.04 13.94
CA THR A 133 15.00 0.64 14.06
C THR A 133 14.52 1.01 12.66
N ILE A 134 13.26 0.65 12.35
CA ILE A 134 12.59 1.08 11.12
C ILE A 134 11.77 2.31 11.48
N GLU A 135 12.18 3.46 10.97
CA GLU A 135 11.52 4.76 11.20
C GLU A 135 10.36 4.96 10.21
N ARG A 136 10.49 4.41 9.01
CA ARG A 136 9.46 4.43 7.98
C ARG A 136 9.42 3.09 7.24
N TRP A 137 8.22 2.58 7.03
CA TRP A 137 7.97 1.39 6.22
C TRP A 137 6.77 1.64 5.33
N GLN A 138 7.01 1.80 4.04
CA GLN A 138 5.96 2.00 3.04
C GLN A 138 6.01 0.86 2.03
N VAL A 139 4.84 0.37 1.62
CA VAL A 139 4.71 -0.61 0.54
C VAL A 139 3.92 0.01 -0.59
N PHE A 140 4.47 -0.01 -1.80
CA PHE A 140 3.81 0.39 -3.04
C PHE A 140 3.51 -0.87 -3.84
N GLN A 141 2.27 -1.33 -3.76
CA GLN A 141 1.78 -2.53 -4.41
C GLN A 141 1.19 -2.16 -5.78
N ASN A 142 1.59 -2.92 -6.82
CA ASN A 142 0.94 -2.81 -8.12
C ASN A 142 -0.54 -3.20 -8.02
N THR A 143 -1.36 -2.69 -8.96
CA THR A 143 -2.79 -3.02 -9.04
C THR A 143 -3.05 -4.52 -8.94
N LEU A 144 -4.04 -4.91 -8.15
CA LEU A 144 -4.39 -6.30 -7.88
C LEU A 144 -5.54 -6.74 -8.80
N SER A 145 -5.38 -7.88 -9.45
CA SER A 145 -6.43 -8.51 -10.26
C SER A 145 -6.49 -9.99 -9.92
N LEU A 146 -7.39 -10.34 -9.01
CA LEU A 146 -7.56 -11.69 -8.47
C LEU A 146 -8.80 -12.36 -9.03
N SER A 147 -8.69 -13.66 -9.29
CA SER A 147 -9.79 -14.49 -9.79
C SER A 147 -9.65 -15.90 -9.26
N GLY A 148 -10.78 -16.53 -8.92
CA GLY A 148 -10.80 -17.91 -8.44
C GLY A 148 -10.48 -17.99 -6.95
N ASP A 149 -9.75 -19.02 -6.55
CA ASP A 149 -9.42 -19.29 -5.14
C ASP A 149 -8.03 -18.73 -4.81
N THR A 150 -7.98 -17.45 -4.44
CA THR A 150 -6.73 -16.76 -4.07
C THR A 150 -6.90 -16.10 -2.72
N ASN A 151 -5.96 -16.34 -1.80
CA ASN A 151 -5.93 -15.68 -0.49
C ASN A 151 -4.71 -14.75 -0.42
N LEU A 152 -4.92 -13.51 -0.01
CA LEU A 152 -3.89 -12.53 0.30
C LEU A 152 -4.05 -12.02 1.73
N GLU A 153 -3.03 -12.21 2.54
CA GLU A 153 -2.97 -11.65 3.89
C GLU A 153 -1.71 -10.79 4.05
N PHE A 154 -1.88 -9.58 4.57
CA PHE A 154 -0.77 -8.70 4.91
C PHE A 154 -1.09 -7.97 6.21
N ILE A 155 -0.46 -8.40 7.29
CA ILE A 155 -0.68 -7.89 8.65
C ILE A 155 0.63 -7.33 9.18
N GLU A 156 0.75 -6.01 9.23
CA GLU A 156 1.91 -5.30 9.76
C GLU A 156 1.53 -3.88 10.21
N SER A 157 1.46 -3.66 11.53
CA SER A 157 0.85 -2.46 12.13
C SER A 157 1.67 -1.18 11.92
N ILE A 158 2.91 -1.28 11.46
CA ILE A 158 3.77 -0.12 11.19
C ILE A 158 3.86 0.24 9.70
N VAL A 159 3.24 -0.55 8.82
CA VAL A 159 3.33 -0.35 7.36
C VAL A 159 2.29 0.65 6.87
N GLU A 160 2.74 1.56 6.02
CA GLU A 160 1.88 2.39 5.19
C GLU A 160 1.74 1.73 3.81
N PHE A 161 0.55 1.19 3.51
CA PHE A 161 0.30 0.40 2.31
C PHE A 161 -0.37 1.25 1.22
N ASN A 162 0.19 1.24 0.02
CA ASN A 162 -0.22 2.11 -1.09
C ASN A 162 -0.49 1.27 -2.35
N ILE A 163 -1.59 1.54 -3.03
CA ILE A 163 -1.89 1.05 -4.38
C ILE A 163 -2.25 2.26 -5.24
N GLU A 164 -1.55 2.42 -6.36
CA GLU A 164 -1.80 3.48 -7.33
C GLU A 164 -2.24 2.88 -8.67
N GLY A 165 -3.41 3.33 -9.16
CA GLY A 165 -4.04 2.77 -10.35
C GLY A 165 -3.47 3.30 -11.67
N ASN A 166 -2.79 4.45 -11.66
CA ASN A 166 -2.36 5.17 -12.87
C ASN A 166 -3.51 5.34 -13.89
N GLY A 167 -4.71 5.65 -13.40
CA GLY A 167 -5.95 5.75 -14.18
C GLY A 167 -6.61 4.40 -14.53
N GLY A 168 -6.05 3.27 -14.08
CA GLY A 168 -6.61 1.92 -14.17
C GLY A 168 -7.41 1.51 -12.93
N ASN A 169 -7.87 0.27 -12.87
CA ASN A 169 -8.53 -0.26 -11.66
C ASN A 169 -7.48 -0.66 -10.62
N CYS A 170 -7.68 -0.29 -9.36
CA CYS A 170 -6.68 -0.55 -8.32
C CYS A 170 -6.78 -1.97 -7.76
N ILE A 171 -7.98 -2.39 -7.35
CA ILE A 171 -8.26 -3.75 -6.91
C ILE A 171 -9.45 -4.31 -7.69
N PHE A 172 -9.24 -5.45 -8.34
CA PHE A 172 -10.29 -6.29 -8.88
C PHE A 172 -10.20 -7.67 -8.24
N ALA A 173 -11.31 -8.16 -7.67
CA ALA A 173 -11.40 -9.49 -7.09
C ALA A 173 -12.68 -10.21 -7.53
N SER A 174 -12.57 -11.51 -7.81
CA SER A 174 -13.68 -12.33 -8.29
C SER A 174 -13.51 -13.81 -7.94
N GLY A 175 -14.61 -14.56 -7.88
CA GLY A 175 -14.59 -15.92 -7.35
C GLY A 175 -14.37 -15.90 -5.84
N THR A 176 -13.93 -17.01 -5.25
CA THR A 176 -13.74 -17.14 -3.80
C THR A 176 -12.48 -16.43 -3.28
N SER A 177 -11.97 -15.41 -3.99
CA SER A 177 -10.76 -14.69 -3.62
C SER A 177 -10.96 -13.87 -2.35
N PHE A 178 -9.97 -13.90 -1.46
CA PHE A 178 -9.96 -13.22 -0.18
C PHE A 178 -8.73 -12.31 -0.05
N ILE A 179 -8.94 -11.06 0.38
CA ILE A 179 -7.87 -10.11 0.71
C ILE A 179 -8.08 -9.61 2.15
N ASN A 180 -7.07 -9.74 3.01
CA ASN A 180 -7.09 -9.25 4.39
C ASN A 180 -5.83 -8.42 4.67
N TYR A 181 -5.99 -7.10 4.71
CA TYR A 181 -4.92 -6.16 5.05
C TYR A 181 -5.19 -5.46 6.36
N GLN A 182 -4.23 -5.54 7.29
CA GLN A 182 -4.28 -4.91 8.60
C GLN A 182 -2.95 -4.19 8.86
N VAL A 183 -2.96 -2.87 8.68
CA VAL A 183 -1.71 -2.07 8.62
C VAL A 183 -1.84 -0.72 9.32
N LYS A 184 -0.78 0.10 9.33
CA LYS A 184 -0.85 1.46 9.89
C LYS A 184 -1.83 2.34 9.11
N SER A 185 -1.69 2.37 7.80
CA SER A 185 -2.56 3.14 6.89
C SER A 185 -2.67 2.48 5.52
N ILE A 186 -3.80 2.65 4.84
CA ILE A 186 -4.05 2.15 3.49
C ILE A 186 -4.42 3.32 2.58
N ASN A 187 -3.75 3.43 1.43
CA ASN A 187 -4.01 4.46 0.44
C ASN A 187 -4.21 3.84 -0.95
N ILE A 188 -5.42 3.96 -1.49
CA ILE A 188 -5.80 3.44 -2.81
C ILE A 188 -6.20 4.65 -3.67
N THR A 189 -5.33 5.07 -4.58
CA THR A 189 -5.49 6.35 -5.29
C THR A 189 -5.18 6.26 -6.77
N ASP A 190 -5.52 7.33 -7.49
CA ASP A 190 -5.37 7.43 -8.95
C ASP A 190 -6.01 6.25 -9.70
N CYS A 191 -7.16 5.79 -9.20
CA CYS A 191 -7.89 4.68 -9.76
C CYS A 191 -9.02 5.17 -10.68
N ARG A 192 -9.31 4.45 -11.76
CA ARG A 192 -10.61 4.53 -12.42
C ARG A 192 -11.70 4.00 -11.48
N GLU A 193 -11.53 2.78 -10.99
CA GLU A 193 -12.35 2.16 -9.94
C GLU A 193 -11.40 1.76 -8.80
N GLY A 194 -11.71 2.13 -7.56
CA GLY A 194 -10.84 1.83 -6.41
C GLY A 194 -10.83 0.34 -6.10
N ILE A 195 -11.98 -0.17 -5.67
CA ILE A 195 -12.20 -1.59 -5.39
C ILE A 195 -13.37 -2.07 -6.23
N ARG A 196 -13.19 -3.15 -6.99
CA ARG A 196 -14.25 -3.81 -7.73
C ARG A 196 -14.31 -5.29 -7.40
N MET A 197 -15.48 -5.73 -6.96
CA MET A 197 -15.70 -7.09 -6.48
C MET A 197 -16.96 -7.71 -7.06
N GLN A 198 -16.88 -9.01 -7.32
CA GLN A 198 -17.98 -9.80 -7.87
C GLN A 198 -17.84 -11.27 -7.50
N THR A 199 -18.91 -12.06 -7.66
CA THR A 199 -18.86 -13.52 -7.58
C THR A 199 -18.17 -14.05 -6.30
N GLU A 200 -18.74 -13.81 -5.11
CA GLU A 200 -18.27 -14.35 -3.80
C GLU A 200 -16.91 -13.84 -3.28
N ALA A 201 -16.26 -12.89 -3.96
CA ALA A 201 -15.00 -12.35 -3.46
C ALA A 201 -15.21 -11.59 -2.14
N SER A 202 -14.19 -11.58 -1.28
CA SER A 202 -14.23 -10.87 0.01
C SER A 202 -12.94 -10.06 0.26
N ILE A 203 -13.09 -8.83 0.75
CA ILE A 203 -11.97 -7.99 1.17
C ILE A 203 -12.21 -7.42 2.56
N ILE A 204 -11.16 -7.41 3.37
CA ILE A 204 -11.10 -6.78 4.68
C ILE A 204 -9.91 -5.84 4.68
N LEU A 205 -10.17 -4.54 4.81
CA LEU A 205 -9.16 -3.49 4.95
C LEU A 205 -9.32 -2.85 6.32
N GLN A 206 -8.34 -3.04 7.19
CA GLN A 206 -8.32 -2.44 8.51
C GLN A 206 -7.03 -1.65 8.69
N ALA A 207 -7.13 -0.48 9.33
CA ALA A 207 -5.96 0.35 9.59
C ALA A 207 -5.97 0.96 10.99
N ASP A 208 -4.78 1.23 11.53
CA ASP A 208 -4.64 1.90 12.84
C ASP A 208 -4.93 3.40 12.72
N GLU A 209 -4.55 4.03 11.61
CA GLU A 209 -4.60 5.49 11.41
C GLU A 209 -5.55 5.92 10.29
N SER A 210 -5.42 5.40 9.07
CA SER A 210 -6.29 5.89 7.98
C SER A 210 -6.47 4.92 6.84
N ILE A 211 -7.67 4.94 6.24
CA ILE A 211 -7.96 4.30 4.96
C ILE A 211 -8.49 5.37 4.00
N ILE A 212 -7.77 5.57 2.90
CA ILE A 212 -8.14 6.50 1.84
C ILE A 212 -8.38 5.70 0.56
N ILE A 213 -9.56 5.88 -0.04
CA ILE A 213 -9.89 5.34 -1.35
C ILE A 213 -10.37 6.50 -2.21
N SER A 214 -9.64 6.77 -3.29
CA SER A 214 -9.98 7.82 -4.25
C SER A 214 -9.99 7.30 -5.67
N SER A 215 -11.04 7.63 -6.39
CA SER A 215 -11.27 7.13 -7.75
C SER A 215 -11.96 8.13 -8.65
N ASN A 216 -11.82 7.93 -9.96
CA ASN A 216 -12.45 8.76 -10.98
C ASN A 216 -13.90 8.34 -11.25
N GLN A 217 -14.19 7.04 -11.26
CA GLN A 217 -15.55 6.47 -11.32
C GLN A 217 -15.95 6.02 -9.93
N ASP A 218 -16.52 4.84 -9.74
CA ASP A 218 -16.93 4.37 -8.42
C ASP A 218 -15.72 4.03 -7.54
N ALA A 219 -15.74 4.46 -6.27
CA ALA A 219 -14.63 4.16 -5.36
C ALA A 219 -14.67 2.71 -4.91
N ILE A 220 -15.87 2.19 -4.64
CA ILE A 220 -16.13 0.79 -4.33
C ILE A 220 -17.31 0.30 -5.16
N ILE A 221 -17.12 -0.80 -5.88
CA ILE A 221 -18.18 -1.54 -6.59
C ILE A 221 -18.23 -2.95 -6.02
N THR A 222 -19.38 -3.36 -5.51
CA THR A 222 -19.63 -4.74 -5.08
C THR A 222 -20.84 -5.32 -5.78
N LEU A 223 -20.67 -6.50 -6.39
CA LEU A 223 -21.69 -7.18 -7.18
C LEU A 223 -21.91 -8.61 -6.65
N ASP A 224 -23.01 -9.24 -7.07
CA ASP A 224 -23.39 -10.62 -6.73
C ASP A 224 -23.31 -10.88 -5.22
N ASP A 225 -22.69 -11.97 -4.77
CA ASP A 225 -22.55 -12.36 -3.36
C ASP A 225 -21.20 -11.92 -2.75
N SER A 226 -20.60 -10.83 -3.24
CA SER A 226 -19.30 -10.32 -2.74
C SER A 226 -19.41 -9.44 -1.50
N SER A 227 -18.32 -9.30 -0.74
CA SER A 227 -18.28 -8.47 0.48
C SER A 227 -17.05 -7.59 0.64
N VAL A 228 -17.25 -6.38 1.14
CA VAL A 228 -16.19 -5.43 1.50
C VAL A 228 -16.35 -5.01 2.95
N GLU A 229 -15.31 -5.17 3.76
CA GLU A 229 -15.21 -4.61 5.10
C GLU A 229 -14.06 -3.61 5.15
N ILE A 230 -14.35 -2.39 5.61
CA ILE A 230 -13.36 -1.32 5.78
C ILE A 230 -13.51 -0.73 7.17
N GLY A 231 -12.42 -0.61 7.92
CA GLY A 231 -12.50 0.00 9.24
C GLY A 231 -11.19 0.02 10.02
N GLN A 232 -11.34 -0.19 11.32
CA GLN A 232 -10.27 -0.17 12.31
C GLN A 232 -9.71 -1.56 12.60
N THR A 233 -8.46 -1.62 13.05
CA THR A 233 -7.86 -2.83 13.63
C THR A 233 -8.32 -3.02 15.08
N THR A 234 -7.69 -3.96 15.80
CA THR A 234 -7.93 -4.18 17.23
C THR A 234 -7.33 -3.12 18.15
N ASN A 235 -6.37 -2.32 17.68
CA ASN A 235 -5.70 -1.27 18.47
C ASN A 235 -5.61 0.04 17.67
N PRO A 236 -6.74 0.67 17.31
CA PRO A 236 -6.71 1.87 16.50
C PRO A 236 -6.07 3.04 17.27
N ILE A 237 -5.39 3.91 16.54
CA ILE A 237 -4.75 5.12 17.09
C ILE A 237 -5.64 6.33 16.79
N ASN A 238 -6.03 6.47 15.52
CA ASN A 238 -6.90 7.54 15.05
C ASN A 238 -7.56 7.12 13.73
N ASN A 239 -8.16 5.93 13.67
CA ASN A 239 -8.64 5.37 12.41
C ASN A 239 -9.70 6.27 11.76
N THR A 240 -9.33 6.86 10.61
CA THR A 240 -10.20 7.66 9.76
C THR A 240 -10.43 6.96 8.42
N VAL A 241 -11.62 7.13 7.85
CA VAL A 241 -11.97 6.54 6.54
C VAL A 241 -12.47 7.62 5.59
N ALA A 242 -11.82 7.75 4.44
CA ALA A 242 -12.22 8.67 3.38
C ALA A 242 -12.41 7.91 2.07
N ILE A 243 -13.64 7.86 1.58
CA ILE A 243 -14.01 7.20 0.32
C ILE A 243 -14.55 8.26 -0.63
N THR A 244 -13.87 8.45 -1.75
CA THR A 244 -14.14 9.56 -2.69
C THR A 244 -14.21 9.07 -4.13
N SER A 245 -15.24 9.52 -4.83
CA SER A 245 -15.47 9.31 -6.26
C SER A 245 -15.68 10.64 -6.96
N ALA A 246 -14.99 10.88 -8.07
CA ALA A 246 -15.13 12.14 -8.80
C ALA A 246 -16.44 12.22 -9.62
N ASN A 247 -16.83 11.15 -10.32
CA ASN A 247 -17.92 11.20 -11.30
C ASN A 247 -19.11 10.26 -11.03
N GLN A 248 -18.97 9.28 -10.13
CA GLN A 248 -19.97 8.24 -9.88
C GLN A 248 -20.26 8.14 -8.38
N PHE A 249 -20.44 6.94 -7.84
CA PHE A 249 -20.76 6.76 -6.43
C PHE A 249 -19.51 6.53 -5.58
N GLY A 250 -19.53 7.02 -4.34
CA GLY A 250 -18.54 6.60 -3.35
C GLY A 250 -18.58 5.08 -3.17
N ILE A 251 -19.79 4.53 -2.99
CA ILE A 251 -20.02 3.08 -2.91
C ILE A 251 -21.22 2.71 -3.80
N ASN A 252 -21.04 1.72 -4.66
CA ASN A 252 -22.07 1.16 -5.53
C ASN A 252 -22.21 -0.34 -5.26
N ALA A 253 -23.26 -0.72 -4.53
CA ALA A 253 -23.54 -2.10 -4.13
C ALA A 253 -24.77 -2.65 -4.87
N ALA A 254 -24.60 -3.81 -5.50
CA ALA A 254 -25.67 -4.51 -6.20
C ALA A 254 -25.64 -6.03 -5.95
N GLY A 255 -26.65 -6.77 -6.41
CA GLY A 255 -26.74 -8.21 -6.18
C GLY A 255 -27.18 -8.50 -4.75
N ASN A 256 -26.54 -9.45 -4.07
CA ASN A 256 -26.67 -9.70 -2.63
C ASN A 256 -25.40 -9.23 -1.88
N SER A 257 -24.66 -8.28 -2.45
CA SER A 257 -23.37 -7.87 -1.91
C SER A 257 -23.53 -7.08 -0.61
N VAL A 258 -22.48 -7.10 0.21
CA VAL A 258 -22.47 -6.44 1.51
C VAL A 258 -21.22 -5.57 1.64
N VAL A 259 -21.41 -4.29 1.90
CA VAL A 259 -20.33 -3.36 2.24
C VAL A 259 -20.53 -2.90 3.68
N THR A 260 -19.50 -3.04 4.51
CA THR A 260 -19.49 -2.56 5.89
C THR A 260 -18.33 -1.59 6.10
N ILE A 261 -18.65 -0.36 6.48
CA ILE A 261 -17.70 0.68 6.83
C ILE A 261 -17.82 0.94 8.34
N ASN A 262 -16.76 0.63 9.09
CA ASN A 262 -16.76 0.74 10.55
C ASN A 262 -15.45 1.36 11.08
N PRO A 263 -15.30 2.68 10.95
CA PRO A 263 -14.14 3.40 11.47
C PRO A 263 -14.26 3.70 12.97
N GLU A 264 -13.14 4.01 13.61
CA GLU A 264 -13.13 4.52 14.99
C GLU A 264 -13.62 5.98 15.06
N ASN A 265 -13.07 6.83 14.20
CA ASN A 265 -13.20 8.28 14.27
C ASN A 265 -13.90 8.84 13.02
N GLU A 266 -13.29 9.83 12.37
CA GLU A 266 -13.89 10.55 11.25
C GLU A 266 -14.10 9.62 10.06
N CYS A 267 -15.29 9.72 9.47
CA CYS A 267 -15.58 9.03 8.23
C CYS A 267 -16.33 9.91 7.25
N SER A 268 -15.91 9.86 5.99
CA SER A 268 -16.55 10.54 4.88
C SER A 268 -16.67 9.62 3.67
N ILE A 269 -17.84 9.65 3.05
CA ILE A 269 -18.12 8.96 1.78
C ILE A 269 -18.74 9.99 0.85
N SER A 270 -18.13 10.18 -0.31
CA SER A 270 -18.59 11.14 -1.32
C SER A 270 -18.47 10.59 -2.73
N GLY A 271 -19.36 11.04 -3.59
CA GLY A 271 -19.37 10.68 -5.00
C GLY A 271 -20.16 11.69 -5.82
N GLY A 272 -19.63 12.07 -6.99
CA GLY A 272 -20.27 13.06 -7.87
C GLY A 272 -21.68 12.65 -8.35
N GLY A 273 -21.99 11.35 -8.38
CA GLY A 273 -23.33 10.80 -8.61
C GLY A 273 -24.12 10.50 -7.33
N GLY A 274 -23.45 10.44 -6.19
CA GLY A 274 -24.01 10.13 -4.87
C GLY A 274 -22.97 9.48 -3.94
N ALA A 275 -23.09 9.64 -2.63
CA ALA A 275 -22.20 8.94 -1.70
C ALA A 275 -22.36 7.42 -1.77
N VAL A 276 -23.61 6.94 -1.80
CA VAL A 276 -23.96 5.51 -1.76
C VAL A 276 -25.09 5.24 -2.74
N ASN A 277 -24.98 4.16 -3.50
CA ASN A 277 -26.03 3.58 -4.33
C ASN A 277 -26.22 2.10 -3.97
N GLU A 278 -27.38 1.77 -3.41
CA GLU A 278 -27.82 0.40 -3.15
C GLU A 278 -28.84 0.00 -4.21
N PHE A 279 -28.56 -1.08 -4.95
CA PHE A 279 -29.47 -1.61 -5.97
C PHE A 279 -29.73 -3.10 -5.77
N ALA A 280 -30.92 -3.55 -6.18
CA ALA A 280 -31.41 -4.91 -5.93
C ALA A 280 -31.40 -5.25 -4.43
N SER A 281 -30.65 -6.28 -4.02
CA SER A 281 -30.52 -6.71 -2.61
C SER A 281 -29.17 -6.31 -1.99
N GLY A 282 -28.37 -5.47 -2.67
CA GLY A 282 -27.08 -5.00 -2.17
C GLY A 282 -27.28 -4.12 -0.94
N THR A 283 -26.36 -4.19 0.01
CA THR A 283 -26.46 -3.45 1.28
C THR A 283 -25.15 -2.77 1.63
N VAL A 284 -25.26 -1.55 2.18
CA VAL A 284 -24.13 -0.73 2.62
C VAL A 284 -24.39 -0.23 4.04
N GLY A 285 -23.66 -0.79 5.00
CA GLY A 285 -23.59 -0.28 6.36
C GLY A 285 -22.50 0.78 6.48
N THR A 286 -22.87 2.05 6.62
CA THR A 286 -21.91 3.17 6.67
C THR A 286 -21.54 3.66 8.08
N SER A 287 -22.00 2.99 9.14
CA SER A 287 -21.76 3.42 10.54
C SER A 287 -22.03 4.93 10.73
N ASN A 288 -21.05 5.69 11.22
CA ASN A 288 -21.13 7.11 11.53
C ASN A 288 -20.67 8.04 10.39
N CYS A 289 -20.53 7.54 9.16
CA CYS A 289 -19.94 8.30 8.06
C CYS A 289 -20.79 9.50 7.63
N THR A 290 -20.13 10.62 7.35
CA THR A 290 -20.72 11.75 6.65
C THR A 290 -20.87 11.41 5.17
N LEU A 291 -22.09 11.48 4.66
CA LEU A 291 -22.40 11.21 3.25
C LEU A 291 -22.59 12.52 2.50
N SER A 292 -21.85 12.74 1.42
CA SER A 292 -21.98 13.94 0.59
C SER A 292 -21.98 13.66 -0.91
N LEU A 293 -22.42 14.66 -1.68
CA LEU A 293 -22.18 14.75 -3.12
C LEU A 293 -20.78 15.30 -3.39
#